data_AF-A0A927Z8C6-F1
#
_entry.id   AF-A0A927Z8C6-F1
#
_cell.length_a   1.000
_cell.length_b   1.000
_cell.length_c   1.000
_cell.angle_alpha   90.00
_cell.angle_beta   90.00
_cell.angle_gamma   90.00
#
_symmetry.space_group_name_H-M   'P 1'
#
loop_
_entity.id
_entity.type
_entity.pdbx_description
1 polymer ?
#
loop_
_entity_poly.entity_id
_entity_poly.type
_entity_poly.pdbx_seq_one_letter_code
_entity_poly.pdbx_strand_id
1 'polypeptide(L)'
;MNLGSKIRALRLKAGITQEILANEFGVSFQTISKWENNVCTPDIEMLPRISIYFGISIDELFDLTTDEKLHRIENMLDMEQELPNKTFEENVEFLHQQLELTDNASKIYNFLAHLYHHRMVSDSEKVSKYAKRALTMQPGISNCQWLLQKAEGATSRDWIVKNHSGIIEFYKELVNDNPEELYNYLELMDNLLADNRTEEASKYLELYRQQEDSEEYRGLYYDWKIAYAKHDKDLMKQKINQLEEKYADDGMAMFLLADLYAETLEYDKAICYYEKSFDLDKKQGKTPLYTDALESIALIYQIRGQYDKAIEYYDKVLVVLKEYFSFTEGKPVNEIIAKKNALLNKIG
;
A
#
# COMPACT_ATOMS: atom_id res chain seq x y z
N MET A 1 5.89 17.65 25.08
CA MET A 1 6.79 18.69 25.66
C MET A 1 6.76 19.87 24.68
N ASN A 2 6.73 21.12 25.14
CA ASN A 2 6.56 22.27 24.23
C ASN A 2 7.92 22.92 23.92
N LEU A 3 8.04 23.56 22.75
CA LEU A 3 9.30 24.15 22.25
C LEU A 3 10.05 24.99 23.29
N GLY A 4 9.34 25.81 24.07
CA GLY A 4 9.92 26.62 25.14
C GLY A 4 10.58 25.80 26.24
N SER A 5 9.90 24.76 26.72
CA SER A 5 10.46 23.83 27.72
C SER A 5 11.69 23.07 27.18
N LYS A 6 11.72 22.74 25.88
CA LYS A 6 12.85 22.10 25.23
C LYS A 6 14.07 23.03 25.13
N ILE A 7 13.87 24.28 24.69
CA ILE A 7 14.94 25.31 24.67
C ILE A 7 15.53 25.52 26.06
N ARG A 8 14.68 25.58 27.10
CA ARG A 8 15.12 25.68 28.49
C ARG A 8 15.99 24.48 28.89
N ALA A 9 15.57 23.26 28.55
CA ALA A 9 16.31 22.05 28.87
C ALA A 9 17.69 22.02 28.18
N LEU A 10 17.75 22.41 26.90
CA LEU A 10 19.00 22.51 26.14
C LEU A 10 19.94 23.57 26.72
N ARG A 11 19.40 24.74 27.08
CA ARG A 11 20.17 25.80 27.75
C ARG A 11 20.78 25.30 29.06
N LEU A 12 19.98 24.63 29.88
CA LEU A 12 20.45 24.08 31.16
C LEU A 12 21.49 22.97 30.95
N LYS A 13 21.33 22.11 29.94
CA LYS A 13 22.31 21.08 29.56
C LYS A 13 23.64 21.70 29.09
N ALA A 14 23.58 22.83 28.40
CA ALA A 14 24.76 23.59 27.99
C ALA A 14 25.40 24.41 29.14
N GLY A 15 24.74 24.51 30.31
CA GLY A 15 25.27 25.21 31.48
C GLY A 15 25.30 26.74 31.37
N ILE A 16 24.55 27.32 30.44
CA ILE A 16 24.57 28.78 30.17
C ILE A 16 23.37 29.50 30.79
N THR A 17 23.51 30.80 31.07
CA THR A 17 22.41 31.64 31.56
C THR A 17 21.51 32.10 30.41
N GLN A 18 20.30 32.54 30.73
CA GLN A 18 19.39 33.14 29.73
C GLN A 18 19.99 34.41 29.10
N GLU A 19 20.84 35.14 29.83
CA GLU A 19 21.54 36.34 29.33
C GLU A 19 22.59 36.00 28.28
N ILE A 20 23.37 34.93 28.50
CA ILE A 20 24.34 34.44 27.51
C ILE A 20 23.61 34.02 26.24
N LEU A 21 22.51 33.27 26.39
CA LEU A 21 21.68 32.86 25.26
C LEU A 21 21.07 34.08 24.55
N ALA A 22 20.55 35.05 25.29
CA ALA A 22 19.96 36.26 24.71
C ALA A 22 20.98 37.04 23.86
N ASN A 23 22.21 37.20 24.35
CA ASN A 23 23.29 37.88 23.65
C ASN A 23 23.69 37.16 22.34
N GLU A 24 23.78 35.82 22.37
CA GLU A 24 24.12 35.02 21.19
C GLU A 24 23.07 35.16 20.07
N PHE A 25 21.79 35.15 20.45
CA PHE A 25 20.68 35.25 19.52
C PHE A 25 20.33 36.69 19.13
N GLY A 26 20.99 37.69 19.73
CA GLY A 26 20.73 39.11 19.48
C GLY A 26 19.35 39.56 19.95
N VAL A 27 18.80 38.91 20.98
CA VAL A 27 17.48 39.19 21.54
C VAL A 27 17.61 39.66 22.99
N SER A 28 16.54 40.20 23.55
CA SER A 28 16.54 40.58 24.96
C SER A 28 16.40 39.36 25.87
N PHE A 29 16.95 39.44 27.08
CA PHE A 29 16.74 38.43 28.13
C PHE A 29 15.25 38.12 28.35
N GLN A 30 14.39 39.15 28.33
CA GLN A 30 12.95 38.99 28.50
C GLN A 30 12.34 38.13 27.38
N THR A 31 12.92 38.16 26.18
CA THR A 31 12.49 37.33 25.04
C THR A 31 12.80 35.86 25.29
N ILE A 32 14.03 35.52 25.70
CA ILE A 32 14.40 34.15 26.09
C ILE A 32 13.52 33.65 27.23
N SER A 33 13.29 34.47 28.25
CA SER A 33 12.43 34.10 29.38
C SER A 33 10.99 33.83 28.94
N LYS A 34 10.44 34.62 28.01
CA LYS A 34 9.12 34.37 27.42
C LYS A 34 9.08 33.10 26.59
N TRP A 35 10.14 32.80 25.83
CA TRP A 35 10.26 31.52 25.11
C TRP A 35 10.22 30.34 26.08
N GLU A 36 11.10 30.33 27.09
CA GLU A 36 11.21 29.22 28.04
C GLU A 36 9.94 28.97 28.87
N ASN A 37 9.11 30.00 29.04
CA ASN A 37 7.83 29.93 29.74
C ASN A 37 6.62 29.77 28.79
N ASN A 38 6.86 29.59 27.49
CA ASN A 38 5.82 29.42 26.45
C ASN A 38 4.84 30.60 26.35
N VAL A 39 5.29 31.81 26.70
CA VAL A 39 4.52 33.04 26.55
C VAL A 39 4.58 33.55 25.11
N CYS A 40 5.71 33.34 24.44
CA CYS A 40 5.84 33.51 23.00
C CYS A 40 6.81 32.47 22.44
N THR A 41 6.81 32.25 21.13
CA THR A 41 7.74 31.35 20.45
C THR A 41 8.88 32.14 19.80
N PRO A 42 10.05 31.52 19.58
CA PRO A 42 11.04 32.06 18.66
C PRO A 42 10.43 32.25 17.28
N ASP A 43 10.97 33.22 16.53
CA ASP A 43 10.66 33.35 15.10
C ASP A 43 11.10 32.08 14.36
N ILE A 44 10.40 31.72 13.28
CA ILE A 44 10.72 30.55 12.47
C ILE A 44 12.16 30.62 11.94
N GLU A 45 12.64 31.83 11.62
CA GLU A 45 14.02 32.08 11.18
C GLU A 45 15.07 31.82 12.27
N MET A 46 14.67 31.81 13.54
CA MET A 46 15.58 31.55 14.66
C MET A 46 15.76 30.05 14.90
N LEU A 47 14.86 29.19 14.44
CA LEU A 47 14.91 27.74 14.69
C LEU A 47 16.19 27.09 14.13
N PRO A 48 16.65 27.38 12.88
CA PRO A 48 17.93 26.86 12.39
C PRO A 48 19.12 27.32 13.23
N ARG A 49 19.11 28.58 13.71
CA ARG A 49 20.18 29.11 14.58
C ARG A 49 20.21 28.38 15.92
N ILE A 50 19.03 28.10 16.49
CA ILE A 50 18.89 27.33 17.74
C ILE A 50 19.40 25.91 17.54
N SER A 51 19.02 25.26 16.44
CA SER A 51 19.49 23.91 16.05
C SER A 51 21.02 23.86 15.94
N ILE A 52 21.63 24.80 15.21
CA ILE A 52 23.10 24.89 15.06
C ILE A 52 23.79 25.13 16.41
N TYR A 53 23.27 26.07 17.22
CA TYR A 53 23.89 26.43 18.50
C TYR A 53 23.91 25.26 19.49
N PHE A 54 22.82 24.50 19.57
CA PHE A 54 22.71 23.36 20.47
C PHE A 54 23.18 22.04 19.86
N GLY A 55 23.50 22.02 18.56
CA GLY A 55 23.99 20.83 17.86
C GLY A 55 22.93 19.73 17.72
N ILE A 56 21.66 20.09 17.59
CA ILE A 56 20.52 19.16 17.46
C ILE A 56 19.79 19.38 16.16
N SER A 57 19.04 18.40 15.67
CA SER A 57 18.16 18.59 14.51
C SER A 57 16.96 19.51 14.83
N ILE A 58 16.34 20.07 13.79
CA ILE A 58 15.07 20.81 13.95
C ILE A 58 13.98 19.89 14.50
N ASP A 59 13.95 18.63 14.08
CA ASP A 59 13.02 17.64 14.62
C ASP A 59 13.22 17.43 16.12
N GLU A 60 14.46 17.46 16.63
CA GLU A 60 14.70 17.35 18.07
C GLU A 60 14.26 18.59 18.88
N LEU A 61 14.10 19.76 18.23
CA LEU A 61 13.56 20.96 18.87
C LEU A 61 12.07 20.82 19.18
N PHE A 62 11.36 20.07 18.35
CA PHE A 62 9.94 19.80 18.52
C PHE A 62 9.77 18.37 18.99
N ASP A 63 9.48 18.16 20.28
CA ASP A 63 9.27 16.81 20.83
C ASP A 63 8.00 16.16 20.22
N LEU A 64 8.15 15.62 19.01
CA LEU A 64 7.11 14.86 18.33
C LEU A 64 6.78 13.63 19.16
N THR A 65 5.50 13.45 19.42
CA THR A 65 4.95 12.24 20.02
C THR A 65 5.23 11.04 19.11
N THR A 66 5.21 9.83 19.70
CA THR A 66 5.35 8.60 18.92
C THR A 66 4.31 8.54 17.80
N ASP A 67 3.06 8.92 18.07
CA ASP A 67 2.00 8.92 17.05
C ASP A 67 2.28 9.91 15.91
N GLU A 68 2.77 11.12 16.21
CA GLU A 68 3.16 12.08 15.16
C GLU A 68 4.31 11.56 14.30
N LYS A 69 5.29 10.87 14.91
CA LYS A 69 6.40 10.25 14.18
C LYS A 69 5.94 9.09 13.31
N LEU A 70 5.02 8.25 13.79
CA LEU A 70 4.42 7.16 13.01
C LEU A 70 3.63 7.73 11.83
N HIS A 71 2.81 8.75 12.06
CA HIS A 71 2.04 9.39 11.00
C HIS A 71 2.94 10.08 9.96
N ARG A 72 4.08 10.66 10.40
CA ARG A 72 5.10 11.16 9.48
C ARG A 72 5.68 10.05 8.60
N ILE A 73 5.91 8.85 9.14
CA ILE A 73 6.36 7.69 8.36
C ILE A 73 5.30 7.33 7.31
N GLU A 74 4.02 7.24 7.67
CA GLU A 74 2.93 6.98 6.71
C GLU A 74 2.96 7.96 5.53
N ASN A 75 2.91 9.26 5.83
CA ASN A 75 2.91 10.30 4.82
C ASN A 75 4.17 10.26 3.94
N MET A 76 5.33 9.95 4.52
CA MET A 76 6.58 9.82 3.77
C MET A 76 6.52 8.64 2.78
N LEU A 77 5.94 7.51 3.18
CA LEU A 77 5.80 6.32 2.32
C LEU A 77 4.81 6.55 1.16
N ASP A 78 3.79 7.38 1.38
CA ASP A 78 2.78 7.71 0.37
C ASP A 78 3.26 8.77 -0.62
N MET A 79 4.09 9.71 -0.18
CA MET A 79 4.53 10.84 -1.01
C MET A 79 5.80 10.54 -1.80
N GLU A 80 6.76 9.85 -1.19
CA GLU A 80 8.09 9.63 -1.78
C GLU A 80 8.15 8.32 -2.56
N GLN A 81 8.76 8.33 -3.74
CA GLN A 81 8.99 7.11 -4.53
C GLN A 81 10.18 6.30 -3.98
N GLU A 82 11.22 6.97 -3.49
CA GLU A 82 12.41 6.33 -2.92
C GLU A 82 12.81 7.02 -1.61
N LEU A 83 13.27 6.23 -0.63
CA LEU A 83 13.80 6.77 0.62
C LEU A 83 15.33 6.83 0.61
N PRO A 84 15.97 7.93 1.04
CA PRO A 84 17.41 7.94 1.32
C PRO A 84 17.79 6.86 2.35
N ASN A 85 18.98 6.24 2.21
CA ASN A 85 19.43 5.17 3.13
C ASN A 85 19.42 5.63 4.59
N LYS A 86 19.95 6.83 4.85
CA LYS A 86 20.00 7.41 6.20
C LYS A 86 18.61 7.51 6.82
N THR A 87 17.63 8.05 6.09
CA THR A 87 16.25 8.20 6.55
C THR A 87 15.59 6.84 6.83
N PHE A 88 15.86 5.84 5.98
CA PHE A 88 15.35 4.49 6.21
C PHE A 88 15.93 3.88 7.49
N GLU A 89 17.24 3.95 7.69
CA GLU A 89 17.92 3.44 8.88
C GLU A 89 17.42 4.13 10.17
N GLU A 90 17.28 5.46 10.15
CA GLU A 90 16.74 6.23 11.28
C GLU A 90 15.31 5.81 11.65
N ASN A 91 14.44 5.55 10.66
CA ASN A 91 13.06 5.11 10.92
C ASN A 91 13.01 3.65 11.41
N VAL A 92 13.86 2.77 10.88
CA VAL A 92 13.98 1.39 11.38
C VAL A 92 14.44 1.38 12.83
N GLU A 93 15.47 2.17 13.17
CA GLU A 93 15.96 2.28 14.55
C GLU A 93 14.87 2.81 15.48
N PHE A 94 14.15 3.87 15.08
CA PHE A 94 13.04 4.40 15.86
C PHE A 94 11.95 3.35 16.12
N LEU A 95 11.52 2.62 15.09
CA LEU A 95 10.49 1.58 15.22
C LEU A 95 10.95 0.44 16.13
N HIS A 96 12.20 -0.01 16.02
CA HIS A 96 12.73 -1.03 16.94
C HIS A 96 12.78 -0.54 18.39
N GLN A 97 13.15 0.71 18.65
CA GLN A 97 13.08 1.28 19.99
C GLN A 97 11.64 1.30 20.54
N GLN A 98 10.63 1.50 19.69
CA GLN A 98 9.22 1.45 20.14
C GLN A 98 8.74 0.04 20.50
N LEU A 99 9.33 -1.03 19.93
CA LEU A 99 9.01 -2.41 20.31
C LEU A 99 9.36 -2.71 21.78
N GLU A 100 10.39 -2.06 22.32
CA GLU A 100 10.80 -2.24 23.72
C GLU A 100 9.94 -1.44 24.71
N LEU A 101 9.20 -0.44 24.22
CA LEU A 101 8.52 0.57 25.05
C LEU A 101 7.00 0.47 25.02
N THR A 102 6.42 -0.23 24.05
CA THR A 102 4.97 -0.21 23.81
C THR A 102 4.34 -1.59 23.88
N ASP A 103 3.12 -1.66 24.41
CA ASP A 103 2.32 -2.89 24.42
C ASP A 103 1.73 -3.24 23.03
N ASN A 104 1.83 -2.33 22.05
CA ASN A 104 1.24 -2.48 20.72
C ASN A 104 2.30 -2.89 19.67
N ALA A 105 2.94 -4.03 19.90
CA ALA A 105 3.95 -4.58 18.99
C ALA A 105 3.41 -4.82 17.57
N SER A 106 2.13 -5.21 17.44
CA SER A 106 1.49 -5.46 16.14
C SER A 106 1.53 -4.23 15.22
N LYS A 107 1.14 -3.06 15.73
CA LYS A 107 1.20 -1.80 14.96
C LYS A 107 2.63 -1.52 14.49
N ILE A 108 3.63 -1.69 15.34
CA ILE A 108 5.03 -1.42 14.99
C ILE A 108 5.56 -2.41 13.94
N TYR A 109 5.21 -3.70 14.04
CA TYR A 109 5.57 -4.68 13.00
C TYR A 109 4.91 -4.37 11.66
N ASN A 110 3.67 -3.89 11.65
CA ASN A 110 3.01 -3.42 10.43
C ASN A 110 3.80 -2.27 9.77
N PHE A 111 4.21 -1.27 10.55
CA PHE A 111 5.05 -0.18 10.07
C PHE A 111 6.40 -0.64 9.51
N LEU A 112 7.07 -1.55 10.21
CA LEU A 112 8.31 -2.14 9.72
C LEU A 112 8.08 -2.85 8.38
N ALA A 113 7.02 -3.66 8.28
CA ALA A 113 6.67 -4.35 7.04
C ALA A 113 6.44 -3.36 5.89
N HIS A 114 5.68 -2.29 6.10
CA HIS A 114 5.43 -1.25 5.10
C HIS A 114 6.71 -0.51 4.70
N LEU A 115 7.58 -0.18 5.65
CA LEU A 115 8.84 0.51 5.39
C LEU A 115 9.80 -0.35 4.55
N TYR A 116 9.95 -1.64 4.89
CA TYR A 116 10.75 -2.59 4.10
C TYR A 116 10.13 -2.89 2.75
N HIS A 117 8.79 -2.97 2.66
CA HIS A 117 8.08 -3.12 1.39
C HIS A 117 8.34 -1.92 0.47
N HIS A 118 8.27 -0.69 0.97
CA HIS A 118 8.57 0.51 0.20
C HIS A 118 10.00 0.49 -0.37
N ARG A 119 10.99 0.16 0.48
CA ARG A 119 12.37 -0.06 0.05
C ARG A 119 12.45 -1.14 -1.03
N MET A 120 11.81 -2.29 -0.81
CA MET A 120 11.78 -3.41 -1.75
C MET A 120 11.22 -3.00 -3.12
N VAL A 121 10.13 -2.25 -3.17
CA VAL A 121 9.53 -1.75 -4.42
C VAL A 121 10.51 -0.81 -5.14
N SER A 122 11.03 0.20 -4.44
CA SER A 122 11.97 1.17 -5.02
C SER A 122 13.23 0.51 -5.58
N ASP A 123 13.78 -0.48 -4.87
CA ASP A 123 14.96 -1.22 -5.33
C ASP A 123 14.62 -2.20 -6.45
N SER A 124 13.42 -2.77 -6.46
CA SER A 124 12.94 -3.64 -7.55
C SER A 124 12.85 -2.90 -8.88
N GLU A 125 12.42 -1.63 -8.89
CA GLU A 125 12.43 -0.80 -10.10
C GLU A 125 13.85 -0.65 -10.68
N LYS A 126 14.84 -0.44 -9.82
CA LYS A 126 16.27 -0.38 -10.21
C LYS A 126 16.75 -1.72 -10.74
N VAL A 127 16.42 -2.82 -10.05
CA VAL A 127 16.76 -4.18 -10.49
C VAL A 127 16.20 -4.42 -11.89
N SER A 128 14.93 -4.10 -12.12
CA SER A 128 14.29 -4.25 -13.42
C SER A 128 15.01 -3.45 -14.52
N LYS A 129 15.24 -2.15 -14.27
CA LYS A 129 15.91 -1.25 -15.22
C LYS A 129 17.27 -1.79 -15.65
N TYR A 130 18.09 -2.22 -14.70
CA TYR A 130 19.42 -2.75 -15.00
C TYR A 130 19.37 -4.13 -15.64
N ALA A 131 18.48 -5.02 -15.20
CA ALA A 131 18.31 -6.35 -15.78
C ALA A 131 17.86 -6.27 -17.25
N LYS A 132 16.87 -5.41 -17.58
CA LYS A 132 16.41 -5.18 -18.95
C LYS A 132 17.52 -4.60 -19.83
N ARG A 133 18.32 -3.65 -19.31
CA ARG A 133 19.45 -3.08 -20.05
C ARG A 133 20.54 -4.12 -20.32
N ALA A 134 20.85 -4.97 -19.33
CA ALA A 134 21.81 -6.07 -19.49
C ALA A 134 21.35 -7.07 -20.56
N LEU A 135 20.07 -7.47 -20.53
CA LEU A 135 19.48 -8.37 -21.54
C LEU A 135 19.46 -7.76 -22.95
N THR A 136 19.28 -6.45 -23.06
CA THR A 136 19.31 -5.75 -24.35
C THR A 136 20.71 -5.76 -24.97
N MET A 137 21.75 -5.66 -24.13
CA MET A 137 23.15 -5.68 -24.58
C MET A 137 23.65 -7.09 -24.89
N GLN A 138 23.26 -8.07 -24.07
CA GLN A 138 23.62 -9.47 -24.24
C GLN A 138 22.39 -10.36 -24.02
N PRO A 139 21.65 -10.66 -25.11
CA PRO A 139 20.55 -11.60 -25.06
C PRO A 139 21.04 -12.98 -24.59
N GLY A 140 20.48 -13.52 -23.51
CA GLY A 140 20.82 -14.85 -22.98
C GLY A 140 21.50 -14.89 -21.61
N ILE A 141 21.74 -13.75 -20.95
CA ILE A 141 22.18 -13.75 -19.54
C ILE A 141 21.07 -14.36 -18.67
N SER A 142 21.30 -15.57 -18.17
CA SER A 142 20.30 -16.37 -17.44
C SER A 142 19.86 -15.73 -16.14
N ASN A 143 20.77 -15.09 -15.40
CA ASN A 143 20.49 -14.53 -14.08
C ASN A 143 19.52 -13.34 -14.13
N CYS A 144 19.49 -12.57 -15.22
CA CYS A 144 18.59 -11.43 -15.36
C CYS A 144 17.11 -11.87 -15.44
N GLN A 145 16.83 -13.07 -15.96
CA GLN A 145 15.48 -13.59 -16.01
C GLN A 145 14.91 -13.82 -14.60
N TRP A 146 15.72 -14.42 -13.71
CA TRP A 146 15.33 -14.63 -12.31
C TRP A 146 15.14 -13.31 -11.57
N LEU A 147 16.01 -12.32 -11.81
CA LEU A 147 15.86 -10.98 -11.22
C LEU A 147 14.54 -10.31 -11.65
N LEU A 148 14.17 -10.41 -12.92
CA LEU A 148 12.90 -9.86 -13.42
C LEU A 148 11.67 -10.60 -12.86
N GLN A 149 11.78 -11.90 -12.57
CA GLN A 149 10.73 -12.65 -11.87
C GLN A 149 10.48 -12.08 -10.47
N LYS A 150 11.54 -11.69 -9.74
CA LYS A 150 11.43 -11.14 -8.39
C LYS A 150 11.07 -9.65 -8.38
N ALA A 151 11.57 -8.87 -9.33
CA ALA A 151 11.38 -7.43 -9.36
C ALA A 151 10.09 -6.97 -10.04
N GLU A 152 9.59 -7.70 -11.05
CA GLU A 152 8.39 -7.31 -11.81
C GLU A 152 7.30 -8.38 -11.81
N GLY A 153 7.44 -9.43 -10.99
CA GLY A 153 6.49 -10.53 -10.98
C GLY A 153 6.46 -11.34 -12.29
N ALA A 154 7.53 -11.33 -13.08
CA ALA A 154 7.60 -12.16 -14.28
C ALA A 154 7.40 -13.64 -13.92
N THR A 155 6.75 -14.40 -14.81
CA THR A 155 6.37 -15.79 -14.49
C THR A 155 7.59 -16.70 -14.35
N SER A 156 7.64 -17.48 -13.27
CA SER A 156 8.54 -18.64 -13.13
C SER A 156 7.89 -19.92 -13.65
N ARG A 157 8.67 -20.85 -14.20
CA ARG A 157 8.19 -22.20 -14.52
C ARG A 157 8.46 -23.20 -13.40
N ASP A 158 9.37 -22.87 -12.50
CA ASP A 158 9.75 -23.74 -11.41
C ASP A 158 8.62 -23.80 -10.38
N TRP A 159 8.06 -24.99 -10.21
CA TRP A 159 6.96 -25.23 -9.29
C TRP A 159 7.36 -24.93 -7.84
N ILE A 160 8.61 -25.23 -7.45
CA ILE A 160 9.10 -24.99 -6.10
C ILE A 160 9.09 -23.48 -5.78
N VAL A 161 9.43 -22.66 -6.77
CA VAL A 161 9.45 -21.20 -6.63
C VAL A 161 8.04 -20.59 -6.61
N LYS A 162 7.07 -21.28 -7.21
CA LYS A 162 5.68 -20.83 -7.29
C LYS A 162 4.81 -21.29 -6.13
N ASN A 163 5.21 -22.33 -5.41
CA ASN A 163 4.39 -22.94 -4.38
C ASN A 163 4.36 -22.10 -3.09
N HIS A 164 3.21 -22.07 -2.44
CA HIS A 164 2.90 -21.17 -1.31
C HIS A 164 2.88 -21.91 0.04
N SER A 165 3.49 -23.10 0.17
CA SER A 165 3.38 -23.92 1.39
C SER A 165 3.67 -23.18 2.70
N GLY A 166 4.70 -22.35 2.76
CA GLY A 166 5.06 -21.64 3.99
C GLY A 166 3.96 -20.66 4.46
N ILE A 167 3.41 -19.88 3.52
CA ILE A 167 2.35 -18.92 3.83
C ILE A 167 1.01 -19.63 4.07
N ILE A 168 0.75 -20.74 3.39
CA ILE A 168 -0.43 -21.58 3.64
C ILE A 168 -0.43 -22.11 5.07
N GLU A 169 0.68 -22.69 5.54
CA GLU A 169 0.72 -23.23 6.90
C GLU A 169 0.59 -22.11 7.96
N PHE A 170 1.16 -20.93 7.72
CA PHE A 170 0.95 -19.76 8.58
C PHE A 170 -0.54 -19.37 8.67
N TYR A 171 -1.24 -19.24 7.54
CA TYR A 171 -2.65 -18.87 7.57
C TYR A 171 -3.54 -19.99 8.14
N LYS A 172 -3.16 -21.26 8.02
CA LYS A 172 -3.87 -22.37 8.69
C LYS A 172 -3.79 -22.23 10.21
N GLU A 173 -2.62 -21.92 10.75
CA GLU A 173 -2.44 -21.63 12.18
C GLU A 173 -3.28 -20.41 12.57
N LEU A 174 -3.23 -19.33 11.78
CA LEU A 174 -3.95 -18.10 12.07
C LEU A 174 -5.48 -18.28 12.09
N VAL A 175 -6.02 -19.04 11.13
CA VAL A 175 -7.45 -19.41 11.07
C VAL A 175 -7.84 -20.30 12.26
N ASN A 176 -6.96 -21.21 12.67
CA ASN A 176 -7.24 -22.06 13.83
C ASN A 176 -7.26 -21.26 15.15
N ASP A 177 -6.38 -20.29 15.26
CA ASP A 177 -6.22 -19.48 16.47
C ASP A 177 -7.28 -18.35 16.56
N ASN A 178 -7.76 -17.86 15.41
CA ASN A 178 -8.73 -16.75 15.31
C ASN A 178 -9.81 -17.08 14.26
N PRO A 179 -10.71 -18.04 14.53
CA PRO A 179 -11.71 -18.52 13.56
C PRO A 179 -12.77 -17.47 13.19
N GLU A 180 -12.95 -16.43 14.00
CA GLU A 180 -13.84 -15.31 13.73
C GLU A 180 -13.31 -14.36 12.65
N GLU A 181 -12.00 -14.36 12.40
CA GLU A 181 -11.35 -13.44 11.47
C GLU A 181 -11.47 -13.95 10.01
N LEU A 182 -12.58 -13.60 9.39
CA LEU A 182 -12.98 -14.05 8.05
C LEU A 182 -11.94 -13.83 6.97
N TYR A 183 -11.19 -12.73 7.02
CA TYR A 183 -10.21 -12.38 6.02
C TYR A 183 -9.07 -13.42 5.93
N ASN A 184 -8.74 -14.06 7.06
CA ASN A 184 -7.71 -15.11 7.10
C ASN A 184 -8.11 -16.35 6.28
N TYR A 185 -9.40 -16.66 6.21
CA TYR A 185 -9.91 -17.75 5.37
C TYR A 185 -9.75 -17.43 3.89
N LEU A 186 -10.00 -16.17 3.51
CA LEU A 186 -9.91 -15.73 2.12
C LEU A 186 -8.47 -15.80 1.61
N GLU A 187 -7.54 -15.22 2.36
CA GLU A 187 -6.10 -15.28 2.08
C GLU A 187 -5.59 -16.72 2.01
N LEU A 188 -6.02 -17.59 2.93
CA LEU A 188 -5.69 -19.00 2.90
C LEU A 188 -6.21 -19.68 1.63
N MET A 189 -7.47 -19.44 1.26
CA MET A 189 -8.08 -20.04 0.08
C MET A 189 -7.40 -19.59 -1.22
N ASP A 190 -7.04 -18.30 -1.35
CA ASP A 190 -6.35 -17.80 -2.53
C ASP A 190 -4.98 -18.48 -2.71
N ASN A 191 -4.21 -18.63 -1.63
CA ASN A 191 -2.93 -19.34 -1.67
C ASN A 191 -3.09 -20.84 -1.97
N LEU A 192 -4.11 -21.50 -1.40
CA LEU A 192 -4.42 -22.90 -1.70
C LEU A 192 -4.81 -23.09 -3.17
N LEU A 193 -5.63 -22.19 -3.72
CA LEU A 193 -6.07 -22.24 -5.11
C LEU A 193 -4.93 -21.95 -6.09
N ALA A 194 -4.02 -21.03 -5.74
CA ALA A 194 -2.80 -20.79 -6.52
C ALA A 194 -1.94 -22.06 -6.67
N ASP A 195 -1.93 -22.92 -5.63
CA ASP A 195 -1.24 -24.22 -5.63
C ASP A 195 -2.11 -25.38 -6.16
N ASN A 196 -3.31 -25.09 -6.69
CA ASN A 196 -4.32 -26.06 -7.14
C ASN A 196 -4.79 -27.06 -6.05
N ARG A 197 -4.70 -26.70 -4.77
CA ARG A 197 -5.13 -27.51 -3.61
C ARG A 197 -6.64 -27.37 -3.36
N THR A 198 -7.43 -27.70 -4.38
CA THR A 198 -8.87 -27.41 -4.43
C THR A 198 -9.70 -28.11 -3.35
N GLU A 199 -9.30 -29.32 -2.92
CA GLU A 199 -10.02 -30.05 -1.85
C GLU A 199 -9.82 -29.40 -0.48
N GLU A 200 -8.61 -28.91 -0.19
CA GLU A 200 -8.36 -28.15 1.04
C GLU A 200 -9.08 -26.81 1.01
N ALA A 201 -9.04 -26.10 -0.12
CA ALA A 201 -9.78 -24.85 -0.29
C ALA A 201 -11.29 -25.06 -0.07
N SER A 202 -11.86 -26.14 -0.60
CA SER A 202 -13.27 -26.50 -0.39
C SER A 202 -13.59 -26.72 1.10
N LYS A 203 -12.71 -27.38 1.85
CA LYS A 203 -12.88 -27.58 3.29
C LYS A 203 -12.90 -26.24 4.05
N TYR A 204 -11.97 -25.34 3.75
CA TYR A 204 -11.93 -24.03 4.41
C TYR A 204 -13.09 -23.12 3.99
N LEU A 205 -13.60 -23.25 2.77
CA LEU A 205 -14.80 -22.57 2.32
C LEU A 205 -16.04 -22.98 3.13
N GLU A 206 -16.19 -24.26 3.45
CA GLU A 206 -17.29 -24.71 4.33
C GLU A 206 -17.14 -24.18 5.75
N LEU A 207 -15.91 -24.09 6.28
CA LEU A 207 -15.66 -23.49 7.58
C LEU A 207 -15.93 -21.98 7.59
N TYR A 208 -15.60 -21.28 6.50
CA TYR A 208 -15.92 -19.87 6.31
C TYR A 208 -17.42 -19.63 6.38
N ARG A 209 -18.23 -20.45 5.69
CA ARG A 209 -19.71 -20.35 5.69
C ARG A 209 -20.36 -20.60 7.04
N GLN A 210 -19.66 -21.27 7.96
CA GLN A 210 -20.16 -21.52 9.31
C GLN A 210 -19.98 -20.31 10.23
N GLN A 211 -19.17 -19.33 9.83
CA GLN A 211 -18.97 -18.10 10.60
C GLN A 211 -20.17 -17.16 10.45
N GLU A 212 -20.52 -16.47 11.54
CA GLU A 212 -21.72 -15.64 11.65
C GLU A 212 -21.74 -14.49 10.62
N ASP A 213 -20.60 -13.82 10.44
CA ASP A 213 -20.46 -12.66 9.55
C ASP A 213 -20.09 -13.05 8.10
N SER A 214 -20.18 -14.33 7.76
CA SER A 214 -19.75 -14.81 6.45
C SER A 214 -20.59 -14.24 5.31
N GLU A 215 -19.91 -13.76 4.28
CA GLU A 215 -20.53 -13.11 3.13
C GLU A 215 -20.81 -14.15 2.05
N GLU A 216 -22.08 -14.44 1.83
CA GLU A 216 -22.49 -15.48 0.88
C GLU A 216 -22.00 -15.19 -0.56
N TYR A 217 -21.92 -13.92 -0.98
CA TYR A 217 -21.38 -13.57 -2.30
C TYR A 217 -19.90 -13.97 -2.45
N ARG A 218 -19.09 -13.83 -1.39
CA ARG A 218 -17.70 -14.36 -1.39
C ARG A 218 -17.71 -15.88 -1.42
N GLY A 219 -18.63 -16.50 -0.70
CA GLY A 219 -18.84 -17.95 -0.76
C GLY A 219 -19.08 -18.47 -2.18
N LEU A 220 -19.89 -17.76 -2.97
CA LEU A 220 -20.17 -18.06 -4.38
C LEU A 220 -18.97 -17.78 -5.30
N TYR A 221 -18.22 -16.71 -5.03
CA TYR A 221 -16.99 -16.40 -5.74
C TYR A 221 -15.94 -17.50 -5.59
N TYR A 222 -15.70 -17.99 -4.37
CA TYR A 222 -14.75 -19.08 -4.13
C TYR A 222 -15.26 -20.43 -4.66
N ASP A 223 -16.56 -20.72 -4.62
CA ASP A 223 -17.14 -21.87 -5.34
C ASP A 223 -16.77 -21.83 -6.83
N TRP A 224 -16.89 -20.66 -7.45
CA TRP A 224 -16.51 -20.48 -8.85
C TRP A 224 -15.02 -20.72 -9.05
N LYS A 225 -14.14 -20.17 -8.19
CA LYS A 225 -12.69 -20.35 -8.31
C LYS A 225 -12.28 -21.81 -8.19
N ILE A 226 -12.89 -22.54 -7.25
CA ILE A 226 -12.69 -23.98 -7.10
C ILE A 226 -13.17 -24.72 -8.35
N ALA A 227 -14.35 -24.38 -8.88
CA ALA A 227 -14.89 -24.97 -10.10
C ALA A 227 -13.99 -24.69 -11.32
N TYR A 228 -13.45 -23.47 -11.43
CA TYR A 228 -12.53 -23.06 -12.47
C TYR A 228 -11.23 -23.88 -12.44
N ALA A 229 -10.63 -24.04 -11.25
CA ALA A 229 -9.45 -24.87 -11.04
C ALA A 229 -9.71 -26.36 -11.34
N LYS A 230 -10.94 -26.84 -11.13
CA LYS A 230 -11.40 -28.19 -11.47
C LYS A 230 -11.86 -28.33 -12.93
N HIS A 231 -11.89 -27.25 -13.71
CA HIS A 231 -12.43 -27.17 -15.07
C HIS A 231 -13.92 -27.57 -15.20
N ASP A 232 -14.72 -27.36 -14.16
CA ASP A 232 -16.16 -27.62 -14.15
C ASP A 232 -16.94 -26.39 -14.66
N LYS A 233 -17.17 -26.37 -15.98
CA LYS A 233 -17.83 -25.24 -16.65
C LYS A 233 -19.30 -25.06 -16.27
N ASP A 234 -20.00 -26.15 -15.95
CA ASP A 234 -21.42 -26.09 -15.62
C ASP A 234 -21.61 -25.44 -14.25
N LEU A 235 -20.78 -25.85 -13.28
CA LEU A 235 -20.77 -25.24 -11.95
C LEU A 235 -20.32 -23.77 -12.01
N MET A 236 -19.28 -23.44 -12.78
CA MET A 236 -18.87 -22.05 -13.00
C MET A 236 -20.03 -21.18 -13.48
N LYS A 237 -20.74 -21.62 -14.53
CA LYS A 237 -21.87 -20.87 -15.08
C LYS A 237 -23.00 -20.73 -14.06
N GLN A 238 -23.30 -21.80 -13.32
CA GLN A 238 -24.30 -21.76 -12.27
C GLN A 238 -23.97 -20.70 -11.21
N LYS A 239 -22.72 -20.62 -10.76
CA LYS A 239 -22.29 -19.67 -9.72
C LYS A 239 -22.31 -18.22 -10.20
N ILE A 240 -21.91 -17.96 -11.45
CA ILE A 240 -22.06 -16.64 -12.08
C ILE A 240 -23.52 -16.20 -12.09
N ASN A 241 -24.43 -17.06 -12.56
CA ASN A 241 -25.86 -16.71 -12.59
C ASN A 241 -26.41 -16.41 -11.19
N GLN A 242 -26.00 -17.18 -10.17
CA GLN A 242 -26.41 -16.93 -8.78
C GLN A 242 -25.90 -15.57 -8.27
N LEU A 243 -24.66 -15.19 -8.58
CA LEU A 243 -24.12 -13.87 -8.25
C LEU A 243 -24.90 -12.75 -8.95
N GLU A 244 -25.19 -12.92 -10.25
CA GLU A 244 -25.94 -11.94 -11.04
C GLU A 244 -27.38 -11.76 -10.54
N GLU A 245 -28.08 -12.84 -10.21
CA GLU A 245 -29.48 -12.78 -9.78
C GLU A 245 -29.65 -12.21 -8.37
N LYS A 246 -28.76 -12.59 -7.44
CA LYS A 246 -28.93 -12.27 -6.01
C LYS A 246 -28.24 -10.98 -5.58
N TYR A 247 -27.13 -10.62 -6.23
CA TYR A 247 -26.26 -9.52 -5.81
C TYR A 247 -26.06 -8.45 -6.90
N ALA A 248 -27.00 -8.32 -7.83
CA ALA A 248 -26.94 -7.34 -8.92
C ALA A 248 -26.70 -5.89 -8.47
N ASP A 249 -27.14 -5.52 -7.27
CA ASP A 249 -27.07 -4.16 -6.73
C ASP A 249 -25.95 -3.99 -5.68
N ASP A 250 -25.12 -5.02 -5.47
CA ASP A 250 -23.97 -4.97 -4.58
C ASP A 250 -22.70 -4.63 -5.36
N GLY A 251 -22.07 -3.49 -5.03
CA GLY A 251 -20.88 -3.01 -5.72
C GLY A 251 -19.69 -3.97 -5.63
N MET A 252 -19.48 -4.63 -4.49
CA MET A 252 -18.35 -5.57 -4.30
C MET A 252 -18.60 -6.88 -5.04
N ALA A 253 -19.83 -7.40 -5.00
CA ALA A 253 -20.18 -8.60 -5.76
C ALA A 253 -20.06 -8.38 -7.28
N MET A 254 -20.46 -7.19 -7.78
CA MET A 254 -20.27 -6.83 -9.20
C MET A 254 -18.79 -6.68 -9.55
N PHE A 255 -17.95 -6.17 -8.65
CA PHE A 255 -16.50 -6.11 -8.84
C PHE A 255 -15.90 -7.51 -8.98
N LEU A 256 -16.18 -8.40 -8.03
CA LEU A 256 -15.68 -9.77 -8.04
C LEU A 256 -16.17 -10.52 -9.29
N LEU A 257 -17.42 -10.32 -9.71
CA LEU A 257 -17.94 -10.91 -10.93
C LEU A 257 -17.19 -10.39 -12.18
N ALA A 258 -16.80 -9.12 -12.20
CA ALA A 258 -15.97 -8.57 -13.26
C ALA A 258 -14.60 -9.25 -13.33
N ASP A 259 -13.97 -9.52 -12.18
CA ASP A 259 -12.71 -10.29 -12.11
C ASP A 259 -12.88 -11.69 -12.71
N LEU A 260 -13.99 -12.38 -12.41
CA LEU A 260 -14.27 -13.70 -12.98
C LEU A 260 -14.37 -13.65 -14.51
N TYR A 261 -15.06 -12.65 -15.06
CA TYR A 261 -15.15 -12.45 -16.51
C TYR A 261 -13.82 -12.05 -17.14
N ALA A 262 -12.98 -11.28 -16.44
CA ALA A 262 -11.65 -10.93 -16.90
C ALA A 262 -10.75 -12.17 -17.00
N GLU A 263 -10.83 -13.08 -16.02
CA GLU A 263 -10.11 -14.35 -16.02
C GLU A 263 -10.56 -15.31 -17.13
N THR A 264 -11.84 -15.32 -17.49
CA THR A 264 -12.35 -16.11 -18.62
C THR A 264 -12.17 -15.44 -19.99
N LEU A 265 -11.48 -14.29 -20.04
CA LEU A 265 -11.23 -13.48 -21.24
C LEU A 265 -12.51 -12.87 -21.85
N GLU A 266 -13.62 -12.84 -21.11
CA GLU A 266 -14.87 -12.20 -21.50
C GLU A 266 -14.83 -10.68 -21.20
N TYR A 267 -13.83 -10.02 -21.77
CA TYR A 267 -13.46 -8.64 -21.46
C TYR A 267 -14.57 -7.60 -21.63
N ASP A 268 -15.47 -7.75 -22.59
CA ASP A 268 -16.59 -6.80 -22.76
C ASP A 268 -17.57 -6.87 -21.59
N LYS A 269 -17.81 -8.07 -21.04
CA LYS A 269 -18.61 -8.24 -19.82
C LYS A 269 -17.86 -7.72 -18.61
N ALA A 270 -16.57 -8.06 -18.48
CA ALA A 270 -15.74 -7.58 -17.38
C ALA A 270 -15.77 -6.05 -17.27
N ILE A 271 -15.58 -5.33 -18.38
CA ILE A 271 -15.66 -3.86 -18.42
C ILE A 271 -17.05 -3.38 -17.94
N CYS A 272 -18.12 -3.95 -18.47
CA CYS A 272 -19.49 -3.60 -18.07
C CYS A 272 -19.73 -3.76 -16.57
N TYR A 273 -19.27 -4.87 -15.97
CA TYR A 273 -19.43 -5.13 -14.54
C TYR A 273 -18.53 -4.25 -13.66
N TYR A 274 -17.29 -3.94 -14.08
CA TYR A 274 -16.45 -2.98 -13.37
C TYR A 274 -17.07 -1.58 -13.38
N GLU A 275 -17.60 -1.11 -14.51
CA GLU A 275 -18.31 0.17 -14.59
C GLU A 275 -19.55 0.18 -13.70
N LYS A 276 -20.32 -0.91 -13.74
CA LYS A 276 -21.50 -1.07 -12.89
C LYS A 276 -21.14 -1.04 -11.40
N SER A 277 -20.08 -1.74 -10.99
CA SER A 277 -19.57 -1.74 -9.62
C SER A 277 -19.21 -0.32 -9.17
N PHE A 278 -18.42 0.41 -9.98
CA PHE A 278 -18.01 1.78 -9.69
C PHE A 278 -19.21 2.74 -9.59
N ASP A 279 -20.19 2.62 -10.48
CA ASP A 279 -21.40 3.42 -10.46
C ASP A 279 -22.29 3.12 -9.25
N LEU A 280 -22.36 1.86 -8.81
CA LEU A 280 -23.08 1.47 -7.60
C LEU A 280 -22.44 2.08 -6.36
N ASP A 281 -21.12 1.95 -6.21
CA ASP A 281 -20.39 2.53 -5.08
C ASP A 281 -20.57 4.05 -5.02
N LYS A 282 -20.51 4.72 -6.17
CA LYS A 282 -20.79 6.15 -6.28
C LYS A 282 -22.22 6.52 -5.88
N LYS A 283 -23.23 5.77 -6.34
CA LYS A 283 -24.65 6.00 -6.00
C LYS A 283 -24.96 5.76 -4.53
N GLN A 284 -24.32 4.75 -3.94
CA GLN A 284 -24.44 4.42 -2.52
C GLN A 284 -23.69 5.42 -1.63
N GLY A 285 -22.94 6.35 -2.22
CA GLY A 285 -22.19 7.35 -1.48
C GLY A 285 -21.01 6.75 -0.71
N LYS A 286 -20.45 5.63 -1.18
CA LYS A 286 -19.24 5.07 -0.58
C LYS A 286 -18.09 6.04 -0.83
N THR A 287 -17.48 6.51 0.25
CA THR A 287 -16.32 7.40 0.21
C THR A 287 -15.22 6.87 1.13
N PRO A 288 -13.96 6.82 0.67
CA PRO A 288 -13.52 7.22 -0.67
C PRO A 288 -13.92 6.19 -1.73
N LEU A 289 -14.04 6.65 -2.98
CA LEU A 289 -14.34 5.79 -4.12
C LEU A 289 -13.04 5.16 -4.63
N TYR A 290 -12.91 3.84 -4.54
CA TYR A 290 -11.69 3.13 -4.96
C TYR A 290 -11.48 3.16 -6.48
N THR A 291 -10.23 3.01 -6.91
CA THR A 291 -9.83 3.17 -8.32
C THR A 291 -9.63 1.85 -9.06
N ASP A 292 -9.64 0.73 -8.35
CA ASP A 292 -9.33 -0.61 -8.85
C ASP A 292 -10.17 -0.99 -10.07
N ALA A 293 -11.47 -0.70 -10.05
CA ALA A 293 -12.36 -0.99 -11.18
C ALA A 293 -11.93 -0.24 -12.46
N LEU A 294 -11.55 1.03 -12.34
CA LEU A 294 -11.10 1.85 -13.47
C LEU A 294 -9.73 1.40 -13.97
N GLU A 295 -8.82 1.05 -13.06
CA GLU A 295 -7.50 0.51 -13.42
C GLU A 295 -7.60 -0.84 -14.14
N SER A 296 -8.47 -1.73 -13.68
CA SER A 296 -8.74 -3.02 -14.33
C SER A 296 -9.28 -2.81 -15.75
N ILE A 297 -10.19 -1.86 -15.96
CA ILE A 297 -10.68 -1.51 -17.30
C ILE A 297 -9.56 -0.97 -18.19
N ALA A 298 -8.71 -0.07 -17.67
CA ALA A 298 -7.57 0.46 -18.41
C ALA A 298 -6.61 -0.66 -18.84
N LEU A 299 -6.34 -1.62 -17.94
CA LEU A 299 -5.51 -2.79 -18.24
C LEU A 299 -6.13 -3.67 -19.33
N ILE A 300 -7.43 -3.91 -19.29
CA ILE A 300 -8.13 -4.68 -20.34
C ILE A 300 -7.98 -3.99 -21.71
N TYR A 301 -8.14 -2.67 -21.78
CA TYR A 301 -7.94 -1.93 -23.03
C TYR A 301 -6.48 -1.99 -23.51
N GLN A 302 -5.51 -1.95 -22.59
CA GLN A 302 -4.09 -2.15 -22.91
C GLN A 302 -3.83 -3.55 -23.49
N ILE A 303 -4.41 -4.61 -22.92
CA ILE A 303 -4.30 -5.99 -23.43
C ILE A 303 -4.86 -6.08 -24.85
N ARG A 304 -5.95 -5.36 -25.13
CA ARG A 304 -6.59 -5.29 -26.45
C ARG A 304 -5.88 -4.36 -27.45
N GLY A 305 -4.80 -3.68 -27.05
CA GLY A 305 -4.08 -2.71 -27.88
C GLY A 305 -4.84 -1.39 -28.13
N GLN A 306 -5.96 -1.15 -27.42
CA GLN A 306 -6.75 0.08 -27.54
C GLN A 306 -6.20 1.15 -26.59
N TYR A 307 -4.98 1.63 -26.87
CA TYR A 307 -4.24 2.49 -25.96
C TYR A 307 -4.91 3.85 -25.68
N ASP A 308 -5.60 4.43 -26.67
CA ASP A 308 -6.35 5.68 -26.47
C ASP A 308 -7.41 5.56 -25.38
N LYS A 309 -8.15 4.44 -25.36
CA LYS A 309 -9.17 4.17 -24.34
C LYS A 309 -8.54 3.87 -22.99
N ALA A 310 -7.44 3.12 -22.95
CA ALA A 310 -6.73 2.86 -21.69
C ALA A 310 -6.29 4.19 -21.02
N ILE A 311 -5.78 5.14 -21.82
CA ILE A 311 -5.41 6.47 -21.34
C ILE A 311 -6.63 7.23 -20.78
N GLU A 312 -7.79 7.16 -21.45
CA GLU A 312 -9.03 7.78 -20.95
C GLU A 312 -9.44 7.26 -19.57
N TYR A 313 -9.32 5.95 -19.31
CA TYR A 313 -9.64 5.40 -17.98
C TYR A 313 -8.58 5.76 -16.94
N TYR A 314 -7.30 5.84 -17.30
CA TYR A 314 -6.29 6.39 -16.40
C TYR A 314 -6.53 7.86 -16.07
N ASP A 315 -7.07 8.66 -17.00
CA ASP A 315 -7.54 10.02 -16.70
C ASP A 315 -8.68 10.03 -15.67
N LYS A 316 -9.64 9.09 -15.77
CA LYS A 316 -10.69 8.92 -14.76
C LYS A 316 -10.10 8.55 -13.39
N VAL A 317 -9.09 7.68 -13.34
CA VAL A 317 -8.38 7.34 -12.08
C VAL A 317 -7.76 8.59 -11.44
N LEU A 318 -7.07 9.44 -12.23
CA LEU A 318 -6.49 10.69 -11.73
C LEU A 318 -7.54 11.66 -11.17
N VAL A 319 -8.73 11.73 -11.79
CA VAL A 319 -9.85 12.52 -11.27
C VAL A 319 -10.31 11.99 -9.91
N VAL A 320 -10.44 10.67 -9.77
CA VAL A 320 -10.85 10.06 -8.49
C VAL A 320 -9.80 10.32 -7.40
N LEU A 321 -8.51 10.12 -7.69
CA LEU A 321 -7.42 10.42 -6.76
C LEU A 321 -7.47 11.88 -6.26
N LYS A 322 -7.75 12.82 -7.16
CA LYS A 322 -7.88 14.23 -6.82
C LYS A 322 -9.14 14.54 -6.02
N GLU A 323 -10.30 14.07 -6.44
CA GLU A 323 -11.59 14.46 -5.87
C GLU A 323 -11.90 13.75 -4.55
N TYR A 324 -11.48 12.48 -4.41
CA TYR A 324 -11.85 11.63 -3.28
C TYR A 324 -10.72 11.40 -2.29
N PHE A 325 -9.47 11.48 -2.75
CA PHE A 325 -8.29 11.31 -1.89
C PHE A 325 -7.44 12.59 -1.74
N SER A 326 -7.81 13.68 -2.41
CA SER A 326 -7.05 14.94 -2.43
C SER A 326 -5.60 14.80 -2.94
N PHE A 327 -5.27 13.69 -3.60
CA PHE A 327 -3.96 13.49 -4.19
C PHE A 327 -3.86 14.21 -5.54
N THR A 328 -2.95 15.18 -5.61
CA THR A 328 -2.64 15.91 -6.86
C THR A 328 -1.22 15.64 -7.36
N GLU A 329 -0.39 15.09 -6.48
CA GLU A 329 1.00 14.72 -6.69
C GLU A 329 1.35 13.55 -5.74
N GLY A 330 2.59 13.11 -5.74
CA GLY A 330 3.05 11.97 -4.94
C GLY A 330 2.94 10.64 -5.67
N LYS A 331 3.28 9.56 -4.96
CA LYS A 331 3.42 8.22 -5.54
C LYS A 331 2.15 7.73 -6.27
N PRO A 332 0.92 7.81 -5.71
CA PRO A 332 -0.29 7.31 -6.39
C PRO A 332 -0.54 7.99 -7.73
N VAL A 333 -0.30 9.30 -7.82
CA VAL A 333 -0.48 10.08 -9.06
C VAL A 333 0.64 9.78 -10.06
N ASN A 334 1.89 9.70 -9.59
CA ASN A 334 3.06 9.45 -10.42
C ASN A 334 2.99 8.07 -11.10
N GLU A 335 2.51 7.04 -10.40
CA GLU A 335 2.35 5.69 -10.97
C GLU A 335 1.37 5.67 -12.15
N ILE A 336 0.23 6.36 -12.03
CA ILE A 336 -0.77 6.45 -13.10
C ILE A 336 -0.24 7.28 -14.28
N ILE A 337 0.45 8.38 -14.01
CA ILE A 337 1.12 9.19 -15.05
C ILE A 337 2.18 8.35 -15.79
N ALA A 338 2.96 7.54 -15.06
CA ALA A 338 3.96 6.66 -15.67
C ALA A 338 3.32 5.61 -16.59
N LYS A 339 2.22 4.97 -16.15
CA LYS A 339 1.42 4.05 -16.98
C LYS A 339 0.92 4.74 -18.26
N LYS A 340 0.35 5.95 -18.15
CA LYS A 340 -0.10 6.73 -19.32
C LYS A 340 1.03 7.08 -20.29
N ASN A 341 2.16 7.59 -19.78
CA ASN A 341 3.30 7.96 -20.62
C ASN A 341 3.87 6.76 -21.38
N ALA A 342 3.90 5.58 -20.74
CA ALA A 342 4.30 4.34 -21.39
C ALA A 342 3.36 3.95 -22.54
N LEU A 343 2.07 4.27 -22.45
CA LEU A 343 1.09 4.04 -23.52
C LEU A 343 1.19 5.08 -24.64
N LEU A 344 1.39 6.36 -24.32
CA LEU A 344 1.57 7.43 -25.33
C LEU A 344 2.73 7.13 -26.28
N ASN A 345 3.84 6.59 -25.76
CA ASN A 345 4.99 6.17 -26.56
C ASN A 345 4.72 5.01 -27.53
N LYS A 346 3.56 4.35 -27.43
CA LYS A 346 3.13 3.28 -28.35
C LYS A 346 2.16 3.75 -29.43
N ILE A 347 1.59 4.95 -29.27
CA ILE A 347 0.62 5.55 -30.18
C ILE A 347 1.32 6.49 -31.17
N GLY A 348 2.36 7.19 -30.70
CA GLY A 348 3.29 7.97 -31.54
C GLY A 348 4.36 7.08 -32.16
#